data_AF-A0A0U3AA13-F1
#
_entry.id   AF-A0A0U3AA13-F1
#
_cell.length_a   1.000
_cell.length_b   1.000
_cell.length_c   1.000
_cell.angle_alpha   90.00
_cell.angle_beta   90.00
_cell.angle_gamma   90.00
#
_symmetry.space_group_name_H-M   'P 1'
#
loop_
_entity.id
_entity.type
_entity.pdbx_description
1 polymer ?
#
loop_
_entity_poly.entity_id
_entity_poly.type
_entity_poly.pdbx_seq_one_letter_code
_entity_poly.pdbx_strand_id
1 'polypeptide(L)'
;TFDITATGAGNVTWQINNATDAQRTITLYDNLTVSAGGRIRVGTGNEGSTNPHNLTMYGNITNNGSIKFYDDADTELAESDYGLINPPVGADLHRNETQGNAVTVTFAGPTDKTILCNNTTDFYRFILNKGTGQQAVLTVNSANTAYFRLFGPADNATVESGNSWEYISSNALSIVNGTLELTGNINIPALQLDGSGTGYFPIPRNGALWLNGAGVTVQIADNVSANFASTKDGRILMSGLLRISAGTLNDGFSKGLGSQDGGTYLQEGGTVNCWQFRPRAVGTGIFSFIQTG
;
A
#
# COMPACT_ATOMS: atom_id res chain seq x y z
N THR A 1 -1.04 25.14 3.60
CA THR A 1 -0.10 24.07 3.98
C THR A 1 -0.16 23.85 5.47
N PHE A 2 -0.05 22.60 5.94
CA PHE A 2 0.16 22.25 7.35
C PHE A 2 1.63 21.82 7.51
N ASP A 3 2.40 22.62 8.25
CA ASP A 3 3.86 22.48 8.36
C ASP A 3 4.29 22.08 9.77
N ILE A 4 5.08 21.03 9.88
CA ILE A 4 5.70 20.57 11.12
C ILE A 4 7.21 20.80 10.99
N THR A 5 7.70 21.88 11.62
CA THR A 5 9.11 22.30 11.52
C THR A 5 9.67 22.69 12.88
N ALA A 6 10.81 22.12 13.25
CA ALA A 6 11.60 22.57 14.40
C ALA A 6 12.43 23.80 14.03
N THR A 7 12.42 24.84 14.87
CA THR A 7 13.18 26.09 14.66
C THR A 7 14.45 26.19 15.52
N GLY A 8 14.83 25.11 16.20
CA GLY A 8 16.00 25.04 17.09
C GLY A 8 16.43 23.58 17.35
N ALA A 9 17.30 23.37 18.35
CA ALA A 9 17.71 22.03 18.74
C ALA A 9 16.54 21.28 19.41
N GLY A 10 15.90 20.36 18.68
CA GLY A 10 14.81 19.56 19.21
C GLY A 10 13.92 18.98 18.12
N ASN A 11 12.95 18.17 18.54
CA ASN A 11 11.92 17.62 17.66
C ASN A 11 10.58 18.29 17.90
N VAL A 12 9.81 18.54 16.84
CA VAL A 12 8.40 18.97 16.92
C VAL A 12 7.52 17.81 16.48
N THR A 13 6.64 17.37 17.37
CA THR A 13 5.80 16.19 17.13
C THR A 13 4.35 16.59 16.97
N TRP A 14 3.74 16.22 15.83
CA TRP A 14 2.29 16.09 15.75
C TRP A 14 1.91 14.67 16.13
N GLN A 15 1.22 14.54 17.26
CA GLN A 15 0.74 13.25 17.75
C GLN A 15 -0.74 13.08 17.41
N ILE A 16 -1.07 12.02 16.69
CA ILE A 16 -2.46 11.60 16.44
C ILE A 16 -2.89 10.75 17.63
N ASN A 17 -3.93 11.19 18.33
CA ASN A 17 -4.36 10.62 19.61
C ASN A 17 -3.31 10.72 20.74
N ASN A 18 -3.66 10.25 21.94
CA ASN A 18 -2.83 10.12 23.12
C ASN A 18 -3.07 8.72 23.71
N ALA A 19 -3.12 8.57 25.02
CA ALA A 19 -3.45 7.30 25.68
C ALA A 19 -4.97 7.03 25.81
N THR A 20 -5.85 7.82 25.18
CA THR A 20 -7.31 7.62 25.25
C THR A 20 -7.82 6.73 24.13
N ASP A 21 -8.88 5.97 24.39
CA ASP A 21 -9.54 5.11 23.40
C ASP A 21 -10.44 5.88 22.42
N ALA A 22 -10.10 7.15 22.15
CA ALA A 22 -10.88 8.02 21.30
C ALA A 22 -10.35 8.05 19.87
N GLN A 23 -11.17 7.59 18.93
CA GLN A 23 -10.80 7.51 17.52
C GLN A 23 -10.80 8.89 16.88
N ARG A 24 -9.76 9.16 16.08
CA ARG A 24 -9.57 10.45 15.41
C ARG A 24 -9.90 10.32 13.94
N THR A 25 -10.65 11.29 13.44
CA THR A 25 -10.89 11.51 12.02
C THR A 25 -10.33 12.88 11.66
N ILE A 26 -9.36 12.91 10.76
CA ILE A 26 -8.62 14.10 10.37
C ILE A 26 -8.76 14.27 8.85
N THR A 27 -9.03 15.49 8.43
CA THR A 27 -9.03 15.86 7.01
C THR A 27 -8.03 16.99 6.80
N LEU A 28 -7.05 16.76 5.92
CA LEU A 28 -6.09 17.77 5.49
C LEU A 28 -6.36 18.14 4.04
N TYR A 29 -6.89 19.35 3.83
CA TYR A 29 -7.24 19.87 2.51
C TYR A 29 -6.04 20.34 1.70
N ASP A 30 -4.95 20.70 2.37
CA ASP A 30 -3.76 21.29 1.76
C ASP A 30 -2.54 20.39 2.00
N ASN A 31 -1.38 20.82 1.48
CA ASN A 31 -0.13 20.09 1.56
C ASN A 31 0.31 19.88 3.02
N LEU A 32 0.90 18.72 3.29
CA LEU A 32 1.57 18.36 4.54
C LEU A 32 3.08 18.39 4.33
N THR A 33 3.78 19.22 5.09
CA THR A 33 5.25 19.23 5.13
C THR A 33 5.73 18.81 6.51
N VAL A 34 6.62 17.82 6.55
CA VAL A 34 7.35 17.45 7.76
C VAL A 34 8.83 17.75 7.49
N SER A 35 9.33 18.83 8.07
CA SER A 35 10.73 19.23 7.91
C SER A 35 11.66 18.37 8.77
N ALA A 36 12.97 18.52 8.59
CA ALA A 36 13.94 17.91 9.49
C ALA A 36 13.65 18.30 10.95
N GLY A 37 13.73 17.33 11.87
CA GLY A 37 13.29 17.49 13.28
C GLY A 37 11.77 17.48 13.48
N GLY A 38 10.97 17.53 12.41
CA GLY A 38 9.53 17.29 12.47
C GLY A 38 9.21 15.80 12.60
N ARG A 39 8.19 15.47 13.37
CA ARG A 39 7.70 14.10 13.56
C ARG A 39 6.18 14.02 13.51
N ILE A 40 5.66 12.98 12.88
CA ILE A 40 4.28 12.50 13.07
C ILE A 40 4.36 11.13 13.73
N ARG A 41 3.52 10.92 14.75
CA ARG A 41 3.34 9.62 15.41
C ARG A 41 1.91 9.42 15.87
N VAL A 42 1.56 8.20 16.25
CA VAL A 42 0.29 7.89 16.92
C VAL A 42 0.53 7.65 18.40
N GLY A 43 -0.47 7.94 19.25
CA GLY A 43 -0.45 7.59 20.67
C GLY A 43 -0.90 6.15 20.94
N THR A 44 -0.72 5.69 22.18
CA THR A 44 -0.95 4.30 22.62
C THR A 44 -2.41 3.93 22.84
N GLY A 45 -3.35 4.86 22.68
CA GLY A 45 -4.76 4.63 22.97
C GLY A 45 -5.46 3.73 21.95
N ASN A 46 -6.40 2.91 22.41
CA ASN A 46 -7.21 1.98 21.61
C ASN A 46 -6.43 0.85 20.89
N GLU A 47 -5.28 0.41 21.40
CA GLU A 47 -4.47 -0.68 20.82
C GLU A 47 -5.30 -1.95 20.54
N GLY A 48 -6.10 -2.41 21.50
CA GLY A 48 -6.90 -3.66 21.39
C GLY A 48 -8.15 -3.57 20.49
N SER A 49 -8.33 -2.50 19.73
CA SER A 49 -9.46 -2.31 18.83
C SER A 49 -9.08 -2.55 17.38
N THR A 50 -10.04 -2.94 16.55
CA THR A 50 -9.86 -3.07 15.09
C THR A 50 -10.27 -1.81 14.32
N ASN A 51 -10.51 -0.68 15.01
CA ASN A 51 -10.96 0.57 14.41
C ASN A 51 -9.83 1.62 14.38
N PRO A 52 -9.07 1.75 13.28
CA PRO A 52 -7.98 2.71 13.18
C PRO A 52 -8.48 4.15 13.18
N HIS A 53 -7.59 5.08 13.50
CA HIS A 53 -7.76 6.49 13.16
C HIS A 53 -7.80 6.68 11.63
N ASN A 54 -8.41 7.77 11.19
CA ASN A 54 -8.56 8.07 9.76
C ASN A 54 -7.94 9.43 9.45
N LEU A 55 -7.08 9.46 8.43
CA LEU A 55 -6.53 10.67 7.85
C LEU A 55 -6.89 10.72 6.36
N THR A 56 -7.67 11.71 5.96
CA THR A 56 -7.96 11.98 4.54
C THR A 56 -7.08 13.12 4.04
N MET A 57 -6.27 12.85 3.02
CA MET A 57 -5.34 13.77 2.38
C MET A 57 -5.88 14.24 1.02
N TYR A 58 -5.98 15.56 0.83
CA TYR A 58 -6.26 16.17 -0.47
C TYR A 58 -5.03 16.88 -1.07
N GLY A 59 -4.03 17.21 -0.25
CA GLY A 59 -2.77 17.82 -0.67
C GLY A 59 -1.62 16.83 -0.92
N ASN A 60 -0.45 17.38 -1.22
CA ASN A 60 0.81 16.64 -1.32
C ASN A 60 1.37 16.31 0.06
N ILE A 61 2.27 15.33 0.13
CA ILE A 61 3.15 15.12 1.30
C ILE A 61 4.58 15.39 0.88
N THR A 62 5.32 16.17 1.67
CA THR A 62 6.78 16.27 1.61
C THR A 62 7.35 15.94 2.97
N ASN A 63 8.09 14.83 3.06
CA ASN A 63 8.69 14.39 4.32
C ASN A 63 10.22 14.42 4.25
N ASN A 64 10.80 15.30 5.06
CA ASN A 64 12.23 15.36 5.38
C ASN A 64 12.50 15.01 6.87
N GLY A 65 11.45 14.76 7.65
CA GLY A 65 11.50 14.37 9.06
C GLY A 65 11.13 12.90 9.24
N SER A 66 10.32 12.58 10.26
CA SER A 66 9.86 11.21 10.50
C SER A 66 8.34 11.14 10.51
N ILE A 67 7.74 10.27 9.70
CA ILE A 67 6.30 10.02 9.72
C ILE A 67 6.07 8.56 10.06
N LYS A 68 5.38 8.30 11.17
CA LYS A 68 4.87 6.98 11.55
C LYS A 68 3.37 7.07 11.78
N PHE A 69 2.61 6.36 10.97
CA PHE A 69 1.14 6.29 11.06
C PHE A 69 0.66 5.12 11.93
N TYR A 70 1.45 4.77 12.95
CA TYR A 70 1.17 3.82 14.01
C TYR A 70 1.92 4.23 15.28
N ASP A 71 1.69 3.52 16.38
CA ASP A 71 2.35 3.77 17.65
C ASP A 71 3.85 3.45 17.56
N ASP A 72 4.68 4.36 18.04
CA ASP A 72 6.14 4.21 18.00
C ASP A 72 6.74 3.63 19.29
N ALA A 73 5.90 3.35 20.29
CA ALA A 73 6.26 2.52 21.43
C ALA A 73 6.32 1.03 21.07
N ASP A 74 5.62 0.63 20.00
CA ASP A 74 5.70 -0.71 19.45
C ASP A 74 7.11 -0.95 18.86
N THR A 75 7.63 -2.16 19.03
CA THR A 75 8.96 -2.55 18.58
C THR A 75 9.00 -2.45 17.06
N GLU A 76 9.73 -1.45 16.57
CA GLU A 76 9.96 -1.29 15.15
C GLU A 76 10.61 -2.57 14.60
N LEU A 77 9.85 -3.31 13.80
CA LEU A 77 10.37 -4.45 13.08
C LEU A 77 11.52 -3.94 12.20
N ALA A 78 12.70 -4.55 12.35
CA ALA A 78 13.94 -4.12 11.69
C ALA A 78 13.83 -4.12 10.16
N GLU A 79 12.88 -4.89 9.64
CA GLU A 79 12.59 -5.00 8.23
C GLU A 79 11.16 -4.54 8.00
N SER A 80 10.93 -3.87 6.87
CA SER A 80 9.58 -3.69 6.32
C SER A 80 9.08 -5.08 5.93
N ASP A 81 8.86 -6.00 6.85
CA ASP A 81 8.90 -7.43 6.53
C ASP A 81 7.53 -8.03 6.25
N TYR A 82 6.47 -7.22 6.19
CA TYR A 82 5.10 -7.58 5.74
C TYR A 82 4.63 -9.00 6.14
N GLY A 83 5.06 -9.57 7.27
CA GLY A 83 4.75 -10.95 7.70
C GLY A 83 5.50 -12.11 7.00
N LEU A 84 6.59 -11.87 6.26
CA LEU A 84 7.28 -12.88 5.43
C LEU A 84 8.04 -13.98 6.19
N ILE A 85 8.33 -13.80 7.48
CA ILE A 85 9.12 -14.76 8.27
C ILE A 85 8.32 -15.27 9.48
N ASN A 86 8.02 -16.56 9.45
CA ASN A 86 7.58 -17.40 10.58
C ASN A 86 8.85 -18.07 11.19
N PRO A 87 9.12 -18.13 12.52
CA PRO A 87 8.22 -18.03 13.72
C PRO A 87 8.78 -17.13 14.88
N PRO A 88 8.23 -17.09 16.14
CA PRO A 88 6.88 -17.32 16.68
C PRO A 88 6.26 -16.06 17.36
N VAL A 89 4.99 -16.19 17.77
CA VAL A 89 4.20 -15.25 18.58
C VAL A 89 4.98 -14.78 19.83
N GLY A 90 5.11 -13.46 20.01
CA GLY A 90 5.75 -12.85 21.19
C GLY A 90 6.57 -11.59 20.92
N ALA A 91 6.86 -11.27 19.65
CA ALA A 91 7.47 -10.01 19.24
C ALA A 91 6.57 -9.32 18.20
N ASP A 92 5.86 -8.31 18.67
CA ASP A 92 5.20 -7.24 17.92
C ASP A 92 3.95 -7.52 17.06
N LEU A 93 2.97 -6.62 17.27
CA LEU A 93 1.51 -6.71 17.08
C LEU A 93 1.01 -6.15 15.75
N HIS A 94 1.86 -5.55 14.92
CA HIS A 94 1.40 -4.96 13.65
C HIS A 94 1.18 -5.98 12.53
N ARG A 95 1.48 -7.25 12.79
CA ARG A 95 1.39 -8.32 11.81
C ARG A 95 -0.06 -8.80 11.74
N ASN A 96 -0.67 -8.60 10.57
CA ASN A 96 -1.86 -9.34 10.14
C ASN A 96 -3.17 -9.05 10.90
N GLU A 97 -3.18 -8.07 11.80
CA GLU A 97 -4.39 -7.62 12.48
C GLU A 97 -4.61 -6.12 12.29
N THR A 98 -5.87 -5.71 12.23
CA THR A 98 -6.23 -4.29 12.19
C THR A 98 -6.12 -3.70 13.59
N GLN A 99 -5.47 -2.54 13.71
CA GLN A 99 -5.19 -1.90 15.00
C GLN A 99 -5.83 -0.52 15.14
N GLY A 100 -6.25 -0.22 16.37
CA GLY A 100 -6.92 1.03 16.71
C GLY A 100 -5.96 2.19 17.01
N ASN A 101 -4.74 1.90 17.46
CA ASN A 101 -3.64 2.85 17.64
C ASN A 101 -2.84 3.09 16.35
N ALA A 102 -3.45 2.83 15.19
CA ALA A 102 -2.87 3.08 13.88
C ALA A 102 -3.74 3.99 13.01
N VAL A 103 -3.20 4.49 11.90
CA VAL A 103 -3.90 5.42 11.00
C VAL A 103 -4.07 4.80 9.62
N THR A 104 -5.32 4.81 9.15
CA THR A 104 -5.66 4.64 7.75
C THR A 104 -5.54 5.98 7.04
N VAL A 105 -4.57 6.08 6.14
CA VAL A 105 -4.35 7.27 5.31
C VAL A 105 -5.01 7.06 3.95
N THR A 106 -5.97 7.92 3.62
CA THR A 106 -6.66 7.92 2.33
C THR A 106 -6.30 9.16 1.52
N PHE A 107 -5.78 8.98 0.31
CA PHE A 107 -5.60 10.08 -0.63
C PHE A 107 -6.83 10.23 -1.50
N ALA A 108 -7.40 11.42 -1.50
CA ALA A 108 -8.67 11.73 -2.16
C ALA A 108 -8.55 12.90 -3.15
N GLY A 109 -9.67 13.22 -3.80
CA GLY A 109 -9.80 14.35 -4.72
C GLY A 109 -9.41 14.02 -6.17
N PRO A 110 -9.80 14.87 -7.14
CA PRO A 110 -9.74 14.54 -8.56
C PRO A 110 -8.43 14.93 -9.26
N THR A 111 -7.51 15.60 -8.56
CA THR A 111 -6.28 16.15 -9.16
C THR A 111 -5.06 15.38 -8.73
N ASP A 112 -4.04 15.36 -9.58
CA ASP A 112 -2.78 14.66 -9.31
C ASP A 112 -2.10 15.18 -8.06
N LYS A 113 -1.43 14.28 -7.33
CA LYS A 113 -0.70 14.59 -6.09
C LYS A 113 0.58 13.79 -6.00
N THR A 114 1.46 14.23 -5.11
CA THR A 114 2.76 13.60 -4.89
C THR A 114 3.02 13.38 -3.40
N ILE A 115 3.63 12.25 -3.07
CA ILE A 115 4.28 11.96 -1.80
C ILE A 115 5.78 11.92 -2.07
N LEU A 116 6.53 12.83 -1.46
CA LEU A 116 7.99 12.84 -1.49
C LEU A 116 8.52 12.30 -0.16
N CYS A 117 9.09 11.10 -0.18
CA CYS A 117 9.71 10.44 0.97
C CYS A 117 11.24 10.67 0.93
N ASN A 118 11.70 11.78 1.49
CA ASN A 118 13.14 12.05 1.65
C ASN A 118 13.69 11.49 2.98
N ASN A 119 12.83 10.90 3.80
CA ASN A 119 13.12 10.25 5.06
C ASN A 119 11.95 9.30 5.41
N THR A 120 12.08 8.55 6.52
CA THR A 120 11.14 7.51 6.94
C THR A 120 9.68 7.98 6.94
N THR A 121 8.88 7.34 6.10
CA THR A 121 7.43 7.55 5.92
C THR A 121 6.73 6.21 5.96
N ASP A 122 6.20 5.89 7.13
CA ASP A 122 5.62 4.59 7.39
C ASP A 122 4.12 4.69 7.45
N PHE A 123 3.46 4.01 6.52
CA PHE A 123 2.02 3.87 6.51
C PHE A 123 1.63 2.57 7.19
N TYR A 124 0.67 2.63 8.10
CA TYR A 124 0.03 1.42 8.56
C TYR A 124 -0.94 0.91 7.48
N ARG A 125 -1.90 1.75 7.07
CA ARG A 125 -2.77 1.50 5.92
C ARG A 125 -2.80 2.70 4.99
N PHE A 126 -2.65 2.44 3.71
CA PHE A 126 -2.60 3.42 2.64
C PHE A 126 -3.65 3.09 1.56
N ILE A 127 -4.59 4.01 1.38
CA ILE A 127 -5.70 3.89 0.42
C ILE A 127 -5.58 4.97 -0.64
N LEU A 128 -5.55 4.57 -1.90
CA LEU A 128 -5.72 5.46 -3.03
C LEU A 128 -7.20 5.53 -3.43
N ASN A 129 -7.82 6.70 -3.33
CA ASN A 129 -9.21 6.94 -3.76
C ASN A 129 -9.36 8.32 -4.43
N LYS A 130 -8.68 8.50 -5.57
CA LYS A 130 -8.63 9.76 -6.31
C LYS A 130 -9.49 9.71 -7.57
N GLY A 131 -10.24 10.78 -7.80
CA GLY A 131 -11.15 10.88 -8.94
C GLY A 131 -12.23 9.79 -8.95
N THR A 132 -12.74 9.48 -10.15
CA THR A 132 -13.80 8.48 -10.38
C THR A 132 -13.35 7.39 -11.36
N GLY A 133 -12.05 7.35 -11.67
CA GLY A 133 -11.45 6.54 -12.72
C GLY A 133 -9.92 6.64 -12.64
N GLN A 134 -9.23 6.07 -13.61
CA GLN A 134 -7.76 5.93 -13.57
C GLN A 134 -7.00 7.25 -13.81
N GLN A 135 -7.69 8.36 -14.11
CA GLN A 135 -7.05 9.58 -14.63
C GLN A 135 -6.27 10.37 -13.57
N ALA A 136 -6.69 10.33 -12.30
CA ALA A 136 -6.02 11.07 -11.23
C ALA A 136 -4.85 10.25 -10.67
N VAL A 137 -3.64 10.79 -10.74
CA VAL A 137 -2.40 10.11 -10.35
C VAL A 137 -1.97 10.52 -8.94
N LEU A 138 -1.61 9.54 -8.13
CA LEU A 138 -0.80 9.76 -6.93
C LEU A 138 0.59 9.18 -7.16
N THR A 139 1.58 10.07 -7.27
CA THR A 139 2.98 9.66 -7.41
C THR A 139 3.62 9.54 -6.04
N VAL A 140 4.09 8.35 -5.69
CA VAL A 140 4.97 8.12 -4.54
C VAL A 140 6.40 8.05 -5.05
N ASN A 141 7.22 9.01 -4.62
CA ASN A 141 8.64 9.06 -4.95
C ASN A 141 9.44 9.00 -3.66
N SER A 142 10.24 7.94 -3.55
CA SER A 142 11.09 7.71 -2.38
C SER A 142 12.56 7.84 -2.73
N ALA A 143 13.31 8.60 -1.93
CA ALA A 143 14.75 8.79 -2.13
C ALA A 143 15.55 7.52 -1.77
N ASN A 144 15.02 6.65 -0.92
CA ASN A 144 15.67 5.42 -0.46
C ASN A 144 14.62 4.31 -0.22
N THR A 145 14.99 3.04 -0.41
CA THR A 145 14.08 1.91 -0.17
C THR A 145 13.60 1.80 1.28
N ALA A 146 14.33 2.38 2.24
CA ALA A 146 13.94 2.43 3.65
C ALA A 146 12.91 3.54 3.99
N TYR A 147 12.59 4.45 3.07
CA TYR A 147 11.79 5.65 3.37
C TYR A 147 10.30 5.55 3.06
N PHE A 148 9.87 4.61 2.22
CA PHE A 148 8.46 4.30 2.04
C PHE A 148 8.22 2.86 2.46
N ARG A 149 7.47 2.67 3.55
CA ARG A 149 7.22 1.36 4.15
C ARG A 149 5.74 1.22 4.48
N LEU A 150 5.21 0.01 4.38
CA LEU A 150 3.86 -0.32 4.84
C LEU A 150 3.95 -1.38 5.95
N PHE A 151 3.18 -1.19 7.02
CA PHE A 151 3.24 -2.03 8.22
C PHE A 151 1.92 -2.72 8.59
N GLY A 152 0.81 -2.39 7.94
CA GLY A 152 -0.47 -3.05 8.21
C GLY A 152 -0.55 -4.48 7.67
N PRO A 153 -1.74 -5.12 7.80
CA PRO A 153 -1.95 -6.50 7.38
C PRO A 153 -1.60 -6.74 5.91
N ALA A 154 -1.11 -7.93 5.59
CA ALA A 154 -0.87 -8.37 4.21
C ALA A 154 -1.62 -9.68 3.87
N ASP A 155 -2.25 -10.32 4.84
CA ASP A 155 -2.95 -11.60 4.72
C ASP A 155 -4.47 -11.47 4.88
N ASN A 156 -5.02 -10.25 4.88
CA ASN A 156 -6.47 -10.10 4.93
C ASN A 156 -7.10 -10.62 3.63
N ALA A 157 -8.30 -11.19 3.76
CA ALA A 157 -9.11 -11.52 2.61
C ALA A 157 -9.45 -10.26 1.79
N THR A 158 -9.50 -10.42 0.47
CA THR A 158 -9.99 -9.36 -0.41
C THR A 158 -11.43 -9.03 -0.07
N VAL A 159 -11.76 -7.74 0.01
CA VAL A 159 -13.17 -7.31 0.10
C VAL A 159 -13.77 -7.44 -1.28
N GLU A 160 -14.58 -8.49 -1.44
CA GLU A 160 -15.44 -8.68 -2.59
C GLU A 160 -16.72 -7.85 -2.38
N SER A 161 -17.02 -6.93 -3.30
CA SER A 161 -18.28 -6.17 -3.31
C SER A 161 -19.34 -6.89 -4.15
N GLY A 162 -20.54 -6.30 -4.31
CA GLY A 162 -21.59 -6.86 -5.17
C GLY A 162 -21.17 -7.05 -6.64
N ASN A 163 -20.08 -6.41 -7.08
CA ASN A 163 -19.55 -6.54 -8.44
C ASN A 163 -18.05 -6.83 -8.45
N SER A 164 -17.61 -7.79 -9.26
CA SER A 164 -16.21 -8.21 -9.29
C SER A 164 -15.20 -7.18 -9.81
N TRP A 165 -15.66 -6.15 -10.51
CA TRP A 165 -14.83 -5.06 -10.98
C TRP A 165 -14.55 -3.96 -9.93
N GLU A 166 -15.18 -4.06 -8.76
CA GLU A 166 -15.08 -3.09 -7.64
C GLU A 166 -14.32 -3.65 -6.43
N TYR A 167 -13.72 -4.83 -6.56
CA TYR A 167 -12.99 -5.48 -5.46
C TYR A 167 -11.77 -4.64 -5.04
N ILE A 168 -11.56 -4.51 -3.73
CA ILE A 168 -10.48 -3.72 -3.14
C ILE A 168 -9.73 -4.52 -2.07
N SER A 169 -8.45 -4.21 -1.88
CA SER A 169 -7.65 -4.89 -0.86
C SER A 169 -7.96 -4.39 0.54
N SER A 170 -8.02 -5.33 1.49
CA SER A 170 -8.07 -5.07 2.94
C SER A 170 -6.69 -5.06 3.59
N ASN A 171 -5.62 -5.14 2.80
CA ASN A 171 -4.24 -5.08 3.29
C ASN A 171 -3.75 -3.63 3.46
N ALA A 172 -2.50 -3.49 3.85
CA ALA A 172 -1.80 -2.23 4.08
C ALA A 172 -1.83 -1.30 2.86
N LEU A 173 -1.95 -1.85 1.64
CA LEU A 173 -2.17 -1.08 0.42
C LEU A 173 -3.54 -1.41 -0.17
N SER A 174 -4.30 -0.38 -0.55
CA SER A 174 -5.56 -0.53 -1.26
C SER A 174 -5.70 0.53 -2.36
N ILE A 175 -6.23 0.13 -3.51
CA ILE A 175 -6.55 1.03 -4.63
C ILE A 175 -8.05 0.95 -4.85
N VAL A 176 -8.73 2.09 -4.83
CA VAL A 176 -10.18 2.24 -5.06
C VAL A 176 -10.44 2.95 -6.39
N ASN A 177 -9.92 4.17 -6.54
CA ASN A 177 -9.99 4.98 -7.76
C ASN A 177 -8.66 5.71 -7.98
N GLY A 178 -8.28 5.96 -9.23
CA GLY A 178 -7.06 6.67 -9.59
C GLY A 178 -5.89 5.75 -9.91
N THR A 179 -4.76 6.34 -10.27
CA THR A 179 -3.50 5.63 -10.55
C THR A 179 -2.51 5.82 -9.40
N LEU A 180 -2.03 4.71 -8.82
CA LEU A 180 -0.90 4.73 -7.91
C LEU A 180 0.37 4.56 -8.74
N GLU A 181 1.14 5.63 -8.87
CA GLU A 181 2.44 5.60 -9.51
C GLU A 181 3.53 5.46 -8.44
N LEU A 182 4.35 4.41 -8.56
CA LEU A 182 5.52 4.18 -7.72
C LEU A 182 6.77 4.52 -8.53
N THR A 183 7.62 5.41 -8.00
CA THR A 183 8.90 5.79 -8.60
C THR A 183 9.98 6.07 -7.55
N GLY A 184 11.21 6.40 -7.99
CA GLY A 184 12.38 6.50 -7.12
C GLY A 184 12.87 5.12 -6.66
N ASN A 185 13.07 4.97 -5.35
CA ASN A 185 13.59 3.77 -4.68
C ASN A 185 12.56 3.22 -3.69
N ILE A 186 11.74 2.25 -4.13
CA ILE A 186 10.64 1.68 -3.34
C ILE A 186 10.76 0.16 -3.35
N ASN A 187 10.64 -0.47 -2.20
CA ASN A 187 10.53 -1.92 -2.09
C ASN A 187 9.22 -2.28 -1.40
N ILE A 188 8.35 -3.03 -2.09
CA ILE A 188 7.16 -3.65 -1.50
C ILE A 188 7.38 -5.18 -1.55
N PRO A 189 7.79 -5.81 -0.43
CA PRO A 189 8.08 -7.23 -0.31
C PRO A 189 6.90 -8.17 -0.50
N ALA A 190 5.68 -7.72 -0.18
CA ALA A 190 4.47 -8.48 -0.44
C ALA A 190 3.26 -7.55 -0.53
N LEU A 191 2.42 -7.75 -1.55
CA LEU A 191 1.07 -7.17 -1.62
C LEU A 191 0.02 -8.06 -0.94
N GLN A 192 0.28 -9.36 -0.92
CA GLN A 192 -0.59 -10.38 -0.36
C GLN A 192 0.20 -11.58 0.18
N LEU A 193 0.06 -11.85 1.47
CA LEU A 193 0.50 -13.07 2.15
C LEU A 193 -0.58 -14.15 2.21
N ASP A 194 -0.18 -15.35 2.65
CA ASP A 194 -1.10 -16.42 2.99
C ASP A 194 -2.02 -16.01 4.15
N GLY A 195 -3.32 -16.06 3.89
CA GLY A 195 -4.36 -15.66 4.81
C GLY A 195 -5.65 -16.42 4.54
N SER A 196 -6.57 -16.42 5.50
CA SER A 196 -7.84 -17.13 5.35
C SER A 196 -8.70 -16.48 4.25
N GLY A 197 -9.07 -17.23 3.20
CA GLY A 197 -10.02 -16.78 2.17
C GLY A 197 -9.43 -16.44 0.79
N THR A 198 -10.00 -15.43 0.13
CA THR A 198 -9.64 -14.94 -1.23
C THR A 198 -8.39 -14.04 -1.19
N GLY A 199 -7.23 -14.66 -0.94
CA GLY A 199 -5.95 -13.96 -0.82
C GLY A 199 -5.33 -13.61 -2.18
N TYR A 200 -5.77 -12.53 -2.82
CA TYR A 200 -5.16 -11.91 -4.00
C TYR A 200 -5.13 -10.38 -3.84
N PHE A 201 -4.34 -9.67 -4.64
CA PHE A 201 -4.34 -8.21 -4.68
C PHE A 201 -5.17 -7.69 -5.85
N PRO A 202 -6.36 -7.11 -5.64
CA PRO A 202 -7.18 -6.58 -6.72
C PRO A 202 -6.71 -5.20 -7.19
N ILE A 203 -6.83 -4.95 -8.50
CA ILE A 203 -6.80 -3.62 -9.09
C ILE A 203 -8.19 -3.38 -9.69
N PRO A 204 -9.07 -2.56 -9.05
CA PRO A 204 -10.43 -2.37 -9.52
C PRO A 204 -10.46 -1.62 -10.85
N ARG A 205 -11.61 -1.63 -11.55
CA ARG A 205 -11.76 -1.03 -12.89
C ARG A 205 -11.37 0.46 -12.94
N ASN A 206 -11.66 1.19 -11.87
CA ASN A 206 -11.34 2.61 -11.77
C ASN A 206 -9.92 2.87 -11.22
N GLY A 207 -9.20 1.81 -10.85
CA GLY A 207 -7.87 1.86 -10.28
C GLY A 207 -6.78 1.50 -11.30
N ALA A 208 -5.58 1.99 -11.06
CA ALA A 208 -4.39 1.50 -11.72
C ALA A 208 -3.20 1.44 -10.76
N LEU A 209 -2.32 0.46 -10.97
CA LEU A 209 -1.00 0.40 -10.35
C LEU A 209 0.05 0.58 -11.44
N TRP A 210 0.96 1.52 -11.24
CA TRP A 210 2.00 1.87 -12.19
C TRP A 210 3.38 1.83 -11.54
N LEU A 211 4.24 0.93 -11.99
CA LEU A 211 5.66 0.91 -11.63
C LEU A 211 6.43 1.74 -12.67
N ASN A 212 6.96 2.89 -12.24
CA ASN A 212 7.60 3.91 -13.09
C ASN A 212 8.97 4.36 -12.57
N GLY A 213 9.70 3.50 -11.85
CA GLY A 213 11.07 3.80 -11.40
C GLY A 213 11.95 2.57 -11.45
N ALA A 214 13.19 2.71 -11.94
CA ALA A 214 14.13 1.59 -12.01
C ALA A 214 14.50 1.02 -10.62
N GLY A 215 14.42 1.85 -9.57
CA GLY A 215 14.62 1.44 -8.17
C GLY A 215 13.36 0.90 -7.49
N VAL A 216 12.26 0.68 -8.23
CA VAL A 216 11.01 0.14 -7.69
C VAL A 216 11.01 -1.38 -7.83
N THR A 217 10.83 -2.08 -6.72
CA THR A 217 10.58 -3.52 -6.68
C THR A 217 9.27 -3.77 -5.94
N VAL A 218 8.37 -4.54 -6.56
CA VAL A 218 7.13 -5.00 -5.94
C VAL A 218 7.05 -6.51 -6.08
N GLN A 219 6.77 -7.18 -4.98
CA GLN A 219 6.50 -8.60 -4.96
C GLN A 219 5.03 -8.84 -4.60
N ILE A 220 4.36 -9.69 -5.39
CA ILE A 220 2.93 -9.94 -5.24
C ILE A 220 2.68 -10.73 -3.96
N ALA A 221 3.36 -11.87 -3.83
CA ALA A 221 3.19 -12.79 -2.72
C ALA A 221 4.53 -13.33 -2.22
N ASP A 222 4.54 -13.85 -0.99
CA ASP A 222 5.68 -14.61 -0.45
C ASP A 222 6.05 -15.81 -1.35
N ASN A 223 7.31 -16.26 -1.28
CA ASN A 223 7.85 -17.36 -2.08
C ASN A 223 7.02 -18.65 -1.88
N VAL A 224 6.13 -18.95 -2.83
CA VAL A 224 5.20 -20.08 -2.74
C VAL A 224 5.85 -21.42 -3.14
N SER A 225 7.10 -21.68 -2.73
CA SER A 225 7.70 -23.01 -2.93
C SER A 225 7.05 -24.11 -2.07
N ALA A 226 6.16 -23.75 -1.13
CA ALA A 226 5.60 -24.70 -0.17
C ALA A 226 4.17 -25.20 -0.47
N ASN A 227 3.39 -24.63 -1.40
CA ASN A 227 1.94 -24.89 -1.33
C ASN A 227 1.12 -24.68 -2.62
N PHE A 228 1.37 -25.51 -3.63
CA PHE A 228 0.35 -25.81 -4.66
C PHE A 228 -0.95 -26.41 -4.06
N ALA A 229 -0.90 -26.86 -2.80
CA ALA A 229 -2.04 -27.38 -2.03
C ALA A 229 -2.78 -26.31 -1.20
N SER A 230 -2.29 -25.06 -1.12
CA SER A 230 -2.98 -24.00 -0.38
C SER A 230 -4.12 -23.36 -1.17
N THR A 231 -5.15 -22.92 -0.45
CA THR A 231 -6.21 -22.05 -0.95
C THR A 231 -5.70 -20.67 -1.41
N LYS A 232 -4.40 -20.37 -1.21
CA LYS A 232 -3.77 -19.10 -1.58
C LYS A 232 -3.93 -18.82 -3.06
N ASP A 233 -4.44 -17.65 -3.41
CA ASP A 233 -4.49 -17.22 -4.80
C ASP A 233 -3.18 -16.52 -5.18
N GLY A 234 -2.74 -15.57 -4.36
CA GLY A 234 -1.46 -14.87 -4.47
C GLY A 234 -1.31 -14.06 -5.77
N ARG A 235 -2.38 -13.85 -6.53
CA ARG A 235 -2.34 -13.11 -7.81
C ARG A 235 -2.45 -11.62 -7.60
N ILE A 236 -1.99 -10.86 -8.58
CA ILE A 236 -2.66 -9.59 -8.89
C ILE A 236 -3.85 -9.90 -9.80
N LEU A 237 -5.03 -9.41 -9.41
CA LEU A 237 -6.26 -9.60 -10.15
C LEU A 237 -6.77 -8.25 -10.68
N MET A 238 -6.75 -8.08 -11.99
CA MET A 238 -6.99 -6.80 -12.64
C MET A 238 -8.40 -6.74 -13.23
N SER A 239 -9.11 -5.69 -12.86
CA SER A 239 -10.24 -5.13 -13.62
C SER A 239 -9.89 -3.76 -14.19
N GLY A 240 -8.91 -3.08 -13.60
CA GLY A 240 -8.32 -1.83 -14.09
C GLY A 240 -7.02 -2.05 -14.86
N LEU A 241 -6.01 -1.23 -14.57
CA LEU A 241 -4.72 -1.22 -15.29
C LEU A 241 -3.55 -1.59 -14.37
N LEU A 242 -2.75 -2.57 -14.77
CA LEU A 242 -1.38 -2.75 -14.28
C LEU A 242 -0.42 -2.26 -15.36
N ARG A 243 0.38 -1.25 -15.03
CA ARG A 243 1.34 -0.64 -15.96
C ARG A 243 2.77 -0.77 -15.43
N ILE A 244 3.67 -1.20 -16.29
CA ILE A 244 5.10 -1.35 -15.98
C ILE A 244 5.90 -0.61 -17.05
N SER A 245 6.41 0.58 -16.71
CA SER A 245 7.34 1.31 -17.58
C SER A 245 8.80 1.17 -17.10
N ALA A 246 9.01 0.95 -15.80
CA ALA A 246 10.32 0.66 -15.20
C ALA A 246 10.18 -0.12 -13.89
N GLY A 247 11.30 -0.64 -13.38
CA GLY A 247 11.33 -1.39 -12.11
C GLY A 247 11.10 -2.89 -12.30
N THR A 248 10.85 -3.59 -11.19
CA THR A 248 10.69 -5.05 -11.15
C THR A 248 9.38 -5.44 -10.46
N LEU A 249 8.57 -6.25 -11.13
CA LEU A 249 7.44 -6.96 -10.52
C LEU A 249 7.79 -8.45 -10.40
N ASN A 250 7.77 -8.97 -9.18
CA ASN A 250 7.99 -10.38 -8.89
C ASN A 250 6.68 -11.04 -8.46
N ASP A 251 6.26 -12.11 -9.12
CA ASP A 251 5.07 -12.84 -8.69
C ASP A 251 5.30 -13.67 -7.42
N GLY A 252 6.57 -13.94 -7.07
CA GLY A 252 6.93 -14.73 -5.89
C GLY A 252 6.53 -16.20 -6.01
N PHE A 253 6.47 -16.75 -7.23
CA PHE A 253 5.94 -18.10 -7.50
C PHE A 253 4.43 -18.24 -7.20
N SER A 254 3.69 -17.13 -7.23
CA SER A 254 2.25 -17.14 -7.05
C SER A 254 1.50 -17.70 -8.28
N LYS A 255 0.17 -17.61 -8.27
CA LYS A 255 -0.63 -17.98 -9.44
C LYS A 255 -0.60 -16.91 -10.57
N GLY A 256 0.34 -15.96 -10.52
CA GLY A 256 0.67 -15.01 -11.58
C GLY A 256 -0.24 -13.80 -11.68
N LEU A 257 -0.42 -13.31 -12.91
CA LEU A 257 -1.26 -12.16 -13.23
C LEU A 257 -2.60 -12.64 -13.78
N GLY A 258 -3.71 -12.03 -13.35
CA GLY A 258 -5.00 -12.37 -13.91
C GLY A 258 -5.93 -11.20 -14.18
N SER A 259 -6.89 -11.44 -15.08
CA SER A 259 -7.98 -10.51 -15.38
C SER A 259 -9.29 -11.08 -14.82
N GLN A 260 -10.08 -10.21 -14.20
CA GLN A 260 -11.41 -10.51 -13.71
C GLN A 260 -12.46 -10.05 -14.72
N ASP A 261 -12.50 -8.74 -15.02
CA ASP A 261 -13.52 -8.10 -15.85
C ASP A 261 -12.93 -7.20 -16.94
N GLY A 262 -11.99 -7.73 -17.74
CA GLY A 262 -11.39 -6.97 -18.84
C GLY A 262 -10.26 -6.05 -18.40
N GLY A 263 -9.54 -6.41 -17.34
CA GLY A 263 -8.34 -5.69 -16.91
C GLY A 263 -7.25 -5.68 -17.98
N THR A 264 -6.41 -4.66 -17.93
CA THR A 264 -5.32 -4.44 -18.87
C THR A 264 -3.98 -4.56 -18.17
N TYR A 265 -3.07 -5.31 -18.78
CA TYR A 265 -1.66 -5.31 -18.47
C TYR A 265 -0.89 -4.60 -19.60
N LEU A 266 -0.13 -3.57 -19.23
CA LEU A 266 0.71 -2.79 -20.14
C LEU A 266 2.16 -2.81 -19.65
N GLN A 267 3.07 -3.35 -20.47
CA GLN A 267 4.50 -3.31 -20.23
C GLN A 267 5.21 -2.51 -21.33
N GLU A 268 5.78 -1.38 -20.94
CA GLU A 268 6.59 -0.50 -21.80
C GLU A 268 8.08 -0.60 -21.47
N GLY A 269 8.44 -1.25 -20.37
CA GLY A 269 9.80 -1.46 -19.90
C GLY A 269 9.85 -2.32 -18.63
N GLY A 270 10.90 -2.15 -17.82
CA GLY A 270 11.08 -2.89 -16.57
C GLY A 270 11.22 -4.40 -16.75
N THR A 271 11.11 -5.13 -15.64
CA THR A 271 11.16 -6.60 -15.59
C THR A 271 9.91 -7.12 -14.88
N VAL A 272 9.27 -8.13 -15.48
CA VAL A 272 8.17 -8.86 -14.83
C VAL A 272 8.53 -10.33 -14.78
N ASN A 273 8.73 -10.82 -13.57
CA ASN A 273 8.96 -12.23 -13.29
C ASN A 273 7.63 -12.85 -12.89
N CYS A 274 6.96 -13.50 -13.85
CA CYS A 274 5.70 -14.18 -13.61
C CYS A 274 5.62 -15.55 -14.28
N TRP A 275 4.97 -16.51 -13.61
CA TRP A 275 4.74 -17.86 -14.13
C TRP A 275 3.65 -17.95 -15.18
N GLN A 276 2.58 -17.16 -15.02
CA GLN A 276 1.43 -17.23 -15.93
C GLN A 276 0.64 -15.93 -15.99
N PHE A 277 0.03 -15.72 -17.15
CA PHE A 277 -1.06 -14.80 -17.38
C PHE A 277 -2.33 -15.62 -17.56
N ARG A 278 -3.36 -15.40 -16.74
CA ARG A 278 -4.61 -16.19 -16.83
C ARG A 278 -5.86 -15.40 -16.45
N PRO A 279 -6.98 -15.54 -17.17
CA PRO A 279 -8.26 -15.07 -16.66
C PRO A 279 -8.66 -15.83 -15.38
N ARG A 280 -9.51 -15.25 -14.52
CA ARG A 280 -10.15 -16.03 -13.44
C ARG A 280 -11.11 -17.05 -14.08
N ALA A 281 -11.22 -18.23 -13.47
CA ALA A 281 -11.94 -19.39 -14.00
C ALA A 281 -13.47 -19.19 -14.23
N VAL A 282 -14.02 -18.02 -13.89
CA VAL A 282 -15.44 -17.66 -14.05
C VAL A 282 -15.52 -16.29 -14.70
N GLY A 283 -16.17 -16.21 -15.88
CA GLY A 283 -16.38 -14.97 -16.65
C GLY A 283 -16.11 -15.10 -18.15
N THR A 284 -16.28 -14.01 -18.91
CA THR A 284 -15.96 -13.93 -20.36
C THR A 284 -14.47 -13.84 -20.67
N GLY A 285 -13.62 -13.83 -19.63
CA GLY A 285 -12.19 -14.16 -19.73
C GLY A 285 -11.33 -13.24 -20.59
N ILE A 286 -11.70 -11.98 -20.77
CA ILE A 286 -10.92 -11.04 -21.59
C ILE A 286 -9.71 -10.54 -20.77
N PHE A 287 -8.52 -10.87 -21.24
CA PHE A 287 -7.25 -10.36 -20.73
C PHE A 287 -6.59 -9.52 -21.81
N SER A 288 -6.46 -8.21 -21.58
CA SER A 288 -5.76 -7.32 -22.50
C SER A 288 -4.29 -7.27 -22.14
N PHE A 289 -3.42 -7.70 -23.05
CA PHE A 289 -1.97 -7.66 -22.90
C PHE A 289 -1.38 -6.74 -23.97
N ILE A 290 -0.58 -5.77 -23.53
CA ILE A 290 0.18 -4.89 -24.42
C ILE A 290 1.63 -4.89 -23.94
N GLN A 291 2.54 -5.25 -24.83
CA GLN A 291 3.98 -5.09 -24.62
C GLN A 291 4.54 -4.27 -25.76
N THR A 292 5.22 -3.18 -25.42
CA THR A 292 5.91 -2.32 -26.37
C THR A 292 7.35 -2.17 -25.91
N GLY A 293 8.30 -2.46 -26.80
CA GLY A 293 9.73 -2.45 -26.52
C GLY A 293 10.49 -3.00 -27.70
#